data_AF-A0A1V4HCR3-F1
#
_entry.id   AF-A0A1V4HCR3-F1
#
_cell.length_a   1.000
_cell.length_b   1.000
_cell.length_c   1.000
_cell.angle_alpha   90.00
_cell.angle_beta   90.00
_cell.angle_gamma   90.00
#
_symmetry.space_group_name_H-M   'P 1'
#
loop_
_entity.id
_entity.type
_entity.pdbx_description
1 polymer ?
#
loop_
_entity_poly.entity_id
_entity_poly.type
_entity_poly.pdbx_seq_one_letter_code
_entity_poly.pdbx_strand_id
1 'polypeptide(L)'
;MKKIIIPYWIFTVLLVLFMGVGAITDTIKATDAVKLFEHLGYPDYLLPFLGIAKILGVIAILIPGFPRIKEWAYAGLLFDLTGAMYSTIVVDGLTAGISFLLGYIMIAGSYIYYHRRLKSGLLNQTN
;
A
#
# COMPACT_ATOMS: atom_id res chain seq x y z
N MET A 1 19.12 -1.83 -17.19
CA MET A 1 18.70 -0.91 -16.11
C MET A 1 17.37 -0.19 -16.38
N LYS A 2 17.20 0.57 -17.48
CA LYS A 2 15.95 1.31 -17.77
C LYS A 2 14.68 0.44 -17.75
N LYS A 3 14.76 -0.79 -18.27
CA LYS A 3 13.68 -1.80 -18.29
C LYS A 3 13.15 -2.21 -16.91
N ILE A 4 13.86 -1.91 -15.82
CA ILE A 4 13.48 -2.22 -14.43
C ILE A 4 13.10 -0.94 -13.68
N ILE A 5 13.86 0.14 -13.90
CA ILE A 5 13.70 1.42 -13.19
C ILE A 5 12.37 2.11 -13.56
N ILE A 6 12.01 2.14 -14.85
CA ILE A 6 10.77 2.79 -15.30
C ILE A 6 9.54 2.11 -14.70
N PRO A 7 9.33 0.78 -14.89
CA PRO A 7 8.16 0.12 -14.31
C PRO A 7 8.16 0.16 -12.77
N TYR A 8 9.33 0.09 -12.12
CA TYR A 8 9.43 0.27 -10.67
C TYR A 8 8.78 1.59 -10.22
N TRP A 9 9.19 2.71 -10.83
CA TRP A 9 8.66 4.02 -10.45
C TRP A 9 7.20 4.21 -10.84
N ILE A 10 6.75 3.65 -11.96
CA ILE A 10 5.33 3.66 -12.34
C ILE A 10 4.48 3.00 -11.24
N PHE A 11 4.78 1.74 -10.89
CA PHE A 11 4.02 1.04 -9.85
C PHE A 11 4.15 1.71 -8.48
N THR A 12 5.33 2.22 -8.14
CA THR A 12 5.57 2.86 -6.84
C THR A 12 4.81 4.18 -6.72
N VAL A 13 4.80 5.03 -7.75
CA VAL A 13 4.04 6.28 -7.73
C VAL A 13 2.54 5.99 -7.66
N LEU A 14 2.04 5.05 -8.45
CA LEU A 14 0.63 4.66 -8.40
C LEU A 14 0.24 4.11 -7.01
N LEU A 15 1.06 3.24 -6.43
CA LEU A 15 0.85 2.72 -5.08
C LEU A 15 0.83 3.84 -4.03
N VAL A 16 1.79 4.75 -4.10
CA VAL A 16 1.92 5.88 -3.17
C VAL A 16 0.75 6.83 -3.27
N LEU A 17 0.26 7.10 -4.49
CA LEU A 17 -0.93 7.93 -4.68
C LEU A 17 -2.17 7.23 -4.14
N PHE A 18 -2.37 5.95 -4.50
CA PHE A 18 -3.51 5.15 -4.05
C PHE A 18 -3.57 5.03 -2.53
N MET A 19 -2.49 4.55 -1.91
CA MET A 19 -2.42 4.37 -0.45
C MET A 19 -2.32 5.72 0.27
N GLY A 20 -1.60 6.69 -0.28
CA GLY A 20 -1.37 7.99 0.35
C GLY A 20 -2.63 8.86 0.41
N VAL A 21 -3.46 8.86 -0.64
CA VAL A 21 -4.76 9.54 -0.60
C VAL A 21 -5.65 8.94 0.49
N GLY A 22 -5.78 7.61 0.52
CA GLY A 22 -6.52 6.92 1.58
C GLY A 22 -5.96 7.20 2.98
N ALA A 23 -4.63 7.22 3.11
CA ALA A 23 -3.97 7.50 4.38
C ALA A 23 -4.30 8.91 4.92
N ILE A 24 -4.33 9.91 4.04
CA ILE A 24 -4.69 11.28 4.41
C ILE A 24 -6.15 11.35 4.82
N THR A 25 -7.07 10.78 4.02
CA THR A 25 -8.50 10.80 4.33
C THR A 25 -8.81 10.11 5.65
N ASP A 26 -8.12 9.00 5.94
CA ASP A 26 -8.27 8.27 7.21
C ASP A 26 -7.71 9.09 8.38
N THR A 27 -6.55 9.70 8.22
CA THR A 27 -5.89 10.50 9.27
C THR A 27 -6.73 11.71 9.68
N ILE A 28 -7.30 12.42 8.71
CA ILE A 28 -8.12 13.62 8.97
C ILE A 28 -9.58 13.29 9.28
N LYS A 29 -9.95 11.99 9.36
CA LYS A 29 -11.33 11.52 9.53
C LYS A 29 -12.29 12.18 8.52
N ALA A 30 -11.94 12.12 7.23
CA ALA A 30 -12.80 12.64 6.18
C ALA A 30 -14.18 11.96 6.24
N THR A 31 -15.25 12.72 5.94
CA THR A 31 -16.64 12.27 6.11
C THR A 31 -16.93 10.91 5.46
N ASP A 32 -16.42 10.67 4.25
CA ASP A 32 -16.64 9.41 3.53
C ASP A 32 -15.86 8.24 4.16
N ALA A 33 -14.68 8.50 4.73
CA ALA A 33 -13.89 7.49 5.43
C ALA A 33 -14.54 7.08 6.76
N VAL A 34 -15.10 8.06 7.50
CA VAL A 34 -15.87 7.80 8.73
C VAL A 34 -17.12 6.97 8.41
N LYS A 35 -17.91 7.37 7.41
CA LYS A 35 -19.10 6.61 6.98
C LYS A 35 -18.75 5.18 6.56
N LEU A 36 -17.64 4.99 5.85
CA LEU A 36 -17.17 3.66 5.47
C LEU A 36 -16.80 2.84 6.71
N PHE A 37 -16.09 3.41 7.69
CA PHE A 37 -15.73 2.71 8.93
C PHE A 37 -16.95 2.33 9.75
N GLU A 38 -17.92 3.24 9.89
CA GLU A 38 -19.20 2.97 10.55
C GLU A 38 -19.97 1.85 9.84
N HIS A 39 -20.05 1.90 8.51
CA HIS A 39 -20.68 0.86 7.69
C HIS A 39 -20.01 -0.51 7.86
N LEU A 40 -18.68 -0.54 7.96
CA LEU A 40 -17.91 -1.76 8.20
C LEU A 40 -17.94 -2.21 9.68
N GLY A 41 -18.57 -1.46 10.57
CA GLY A 41 -18.66 -1.77 12.00
C GLY A 41 -17.36 -1.56 12.78
N TYR A 42 -16.43 -0.75 12.25
CA TYR A 42 -15.16 -0.46 12.92
C TYR A 42 -15.27 0.68 13.93
N PRO A 43 -14.47 0.63 15.02
CA PRO A 43 -14.45 1.71 15.98
C PRO A 43 -13.71 2.93 15.45
N ASP A 44 -14.24 4.10 15.79
CA ASP A 44 -13.81 5.41 15.29
C ASP A 44 -12.33 5.76 15.52
N TYR A 45 -11.74 5.26 16.61
CA TYR A 45 -10.33 5.52 16.94
C TYR A 45 -9.36 4.77 16.00
N LEU A 46 -9.81 3.69 15.36
CA LEU A 46 -8.97 2.86 14.49
C LEU A 46 -8.65 3.57 13.18
N LEU A 47 -9.57 4.42 12.71
CA LEU A 47 -9.45 5.14 11.45
C LEU A 47 -8.17 6.03 11.39
N PRO A 48 -7.97 7.01 12.30
CA PRO A 48 -6.76 7.84 12.27
C PRO A 48 -5.49 7.04 12.57
N PHE A 49 -5.58 5.96 13.36
CA PHE A 49 -4.44 5.07 13.61
C PHE A 49 -3.96 4.39 12.32
N LEU A 50 -4.87 3.82 11.54
CA LEU A 50 -4.55 3.21 10.24
C LEU A 50 -4.06 4.24 9.23
N GLY A 51 -4.66 5.44 9.23
CA GLY A 51 -4.19 6.56 8.41
C GLY A 51 -2.71 6.88 8.66
N ILE A 52 -2.33 7.09 9.92
CA ILE A 52 -0.93 7.38 10.29
C ILE A 52 -0.01 6.20 9.92
N ALA A 53 -0.43 4.96 10.18
CA ALA A 53 0.35 3.77 9.83
C ALA A 53 0.61 3.68 8.31
N LYS A 54 -0.39 3.97 7.47
CA LYS A 54 -0.24 4.03 6.01
C LYS A 54 0.72 5.13 5.58
N ILE A 55 0.65 6.33 6.18
CA ILE A 55 1.58 7.43 5.89
C ILE A 55 3.02 6.97 6.14
N LEU A 56 3.28 6.34 7.29
CA LEU A 56 4.61 5.81 7.62
C LEU A 56 5.06 4.73 6.63
N GLY A 57 4.17 3.84 6.21
CA GLY A 57 4.45 2.83 5.18
C GLY A 57 4.81 3.45 3.83
N VAL A 58 4.05 4.45 3.38
CA VAL A 58 4.31 5.20 2.14
C VAL A 58 5.67 5.89 2.19
N ILE A 59 5.98 6.58 3.29
CA ILE A 59 7.29 7.22 3.50
C ILE A 59 8.42 6.19 3.43
N ALA A 60 8.27 5.05 4.10
CA ALA A 60 9.25 3.97 4.10
C ALA A 60 9.50 3.38 2.69
N ILE A 61 8.47 3.30 1.83
CA ILE A 61 8.62 2.85 0.45
C ILE A 61 9.40 3.87 -0.40
N LEU A 62 9.16 5.16 -0.19
CA LEU A 62 9.81 6.23 -0.97
C LEU A 62 11.28 6.44 -0.57
N ILE A 63 11.60 6.35 0.72
CA ILE A 63 12.96 6.59 1.21
C ILE A 63 13.89 5.43 0.78
N PRO A 64 15.05 5.74 0.15
CA PRO A 64 16.06 4.72 -0.16
C PRO A 64 16.92 4.39 1.07
N GLY A 65 17.63 3.25 1.03
CA GLY A 65 18.65 2.91 2.04
C GLY A 65 18.20 2.04 3.21
N PHE A 66 16.89 1.83 3.39
CA PHE A 66 16.35 1.02 4.51
C PHE A 66 15.58 -0.21 4.01
N PRO A 67 16.25 -1.27 3.53
CA PRO A 67 15.58 -2.42 2.92
C PRO A 67 14.62 -3.14 3.87
N ARG A 68 15.03 -3.39 5.13
CA ARG A 68 14.17 -4.09 6.10
C ARG A 68 12.90 -3.32 6.45
N ILE A 69 12.99 -2.00 6.62
CA ILE A 69 11.82 -1.15 6.89
C ILE A 69 10.88 -1.17 5.69
N LYS A 70 11.42 -1.19 4.46
CA LYS A 70 10.64 -1.28 3.24
C LYS A 70 9.87 -2.60 3.14
N GLU A 71 10.48 -3.71 3.53
CA GLU A 71 9.78 -5.00 3.63
C GLU A 71 8.60 -4.94 4.61
N TRP A 72 8.81 -4.34 5.79
CA TRP A 72 7.72 -4.15 6.77
C TRP A 72 6.61 -3.25 6.23
N ALA A 73 6.97 -2.20 5.50
CA ALA A 73 6.00 -1.31 4.87
C ALA A 73 5.15 -2.04 3.81
N TYR A 74 5.77 -2.83 2.93
CA TYR A 74 5.03 -3.64 1.96
C TYR A 74 4.10 -4.64 2.64
N ALA A 75 4.56 -5.33 3.69
CA ALA A 75 3.73 -6.26 4.44
C ALA A 75 2.55 -5.57 5.14
N GLY A 76 2.79 -4.44 5.81
CA GLY A 76 1.76 -3.66 6.49
C GLY A 76 0.68 -3.14 5.54
N LEU A 77 1.08 -2.54 4.41
CA LEU A 77 0.15 -2.06 3.40
C LEU A 77 -0.64 -3.20 2.73
N LEU A 78 -0.01 -4.38 2.57
CA LEU A 78 -0.71 -5.57 2.07
C LEU A 78 -1.77 -6.04 3.07
N PHE A 79 -1.45 -6.12 4.36
CA PHE A 79 -2.41 -6.55 5.38
C PHE A 79 -3.55 -5.56 5.58
N ASP A 80 -3.27 -4.26 5.52
CA ASP A 80 -4.29 -3.22 5.53
C ASP A 80 -5.27 -3.39 4.35
N LEU A 81 -4.75 -3.51 3.13
CA LEU A 81 -5.58 -3.73 1.94
C LEU A 81 -6.39 -5.04 2.03
N THR A 82 -5.77 -6.08 2.60
CA THR A 82 -6.43 -7.38 2.81
C THR A 82 -7.55 -7.29 3.84
N GLY A 83 -7.32 -6.59 4.94
CA GLY A 83 -8.34 -6.35 5.97
C GLY A 83 -9.51 -5.54 5.43
N ALA A 84 -9.24 -4.50 4.64
CA ALA A 84 -10.27 -3.72 3.97
C ALA A 84 -11.10 -4.58 3.00
N MET A 85 -10.44 -5.33 2.11
CA MET A 85 -11.13 -6.23 1.18
C MET A 85 -11.96 -7.29 1.90
N TYR A 86 -11.39 -7.93 2.92
CA TYR A 86 -12.08 -8.97 3.69
C TYR A 86 -13.35 -8.42 4.34
N SER A 87 -13.27 -7.28 5.04
CA SER A 87 -14.43 -6.70 5.70
C SER A 87 -15.49 -6.22 4.72
N THR A 88 -15.10 -5.63 3.59
CA THR A 88 -16.04 -5.30 2.52
C THR A 88 -16.72 -6.54 1.95
N ILE A 89 -16.00 -7.66 1.77
CA ILE A 89 -16.63 -8.91 1.31
C ILE A 89 -17.64 -9.43 2.34
N VAL A 90 -17.31 -9.34 3.63
CA VAL A 90 -18.19 -9.81 4.72
C VAL A 90 -19.46 -8.95 4.81
N VAL A 91 -19.36 -7.63 4.63
CA VAL A 91 -20.49 -6.70 4.78
C VAL A 91 -21.30 -6.54 3.49
N ASP A 92 -20.63 -6.37 2.35
CA ASP A 92 -21.24 -6.00 1.05
C ASP A 92 -21.21 -7.12 0.00
N GLY A 93 -20.55 -8.25 0.30
CA GLY A 93 -20.44 -9.40 -0.59
C GLY A 93 -19.24 -9.34 -1.55
N LEU A 94 -19.05 -10.45 -2.28
CA LEU A 94 -17.83 -10.70 -3.06
C LEU A 94 -17.55 -9.64 -4.14
N THR A 95 -18.60 -9.13 -4.81
CA THR A 95 -18.46 -8.18 -5.92
C THR A 95 -17.87 -6.84 -5.46
N ALA A 96 -18.21 -6.39 -4.25
CA ALA A 96 -17.64 -5.17 -3.67
C ALA A 96 -16.14 -5.32 -3.39
N GLY A 97 -15.70 -6.51 -2.97
CA GLY A 97 -14.29 -6.83 -2.72
C GLY A 97 -13.39 -6.80 -3.96
N ILE A 98 -13.94 -6.98 -5.16
CA ILE A 98 -13.15 -6.99 -6.42
C ILE A 98 -12.47 -5.64 -6.68
N SER A 99 -13.04 -4.54 -6.16
CA SER A 99 -12.47 -3.19 -6.28
C SER A 99 -11.04 -3.07 -5.73
N PHE A 100 -10.66 -3.92 -4.77
CA PHE A 100 -9.34 -3.91 -4.14
C PHE A 100 -8.24 -4.58 -4.97
N LEU A 101 -8.57 -5.36 -6.01
CA LEU A 101 -7.59 -6.08 -6.85
C LEU A 101 -6.58 -5.13 -7.49
N LEU A 102 -7.00 -3.92 -7.84
CA LEU A 102 -6.11 -2.90 -8.39
C LEU A 102 -5.00 -2.52 -7.38
N GLY A 103 -5.33 -2.39 -6.09
CA GLY A 103 -4.37 -2.12 -5.03
C GLY A 103 -3.32 -3.24 -4.90
N TYR A 104 -3.73 -4.51 -5.01
CA TYR A 104 -2.80 -5.64 -4.98
C TYR A 104 -1.84 -5.62 -6.16
N ILE A 105 -2.31 -5.28 -7.36
CA ILE A 105 -1.47 -5.15 -8.55
C ILE A 105 -0.43 -4.05 -8.33
N MET A 106 -0.80 -2.93 -7.72
CA MET A 106 0.13 -1.83 -7.41
C MET A 106 1.19 -2.25 -6.39
N ILE A 107 0.79 -2.90 -5.28
CA ILE A 107 1.71 -3.42 -4.25
C ILE A 107 2.67 -4.45 -4.86
N ALA A 108 2.12 -5.48 -5.51
CA ALA A 108 2.90 -6.57 -6.09
C ALA A 108 3.84 -6.07 -7.17
N GLY A 109 3.37 -5.18 -8.06
CA GLY A 109 4.20 -4.56 -9.09
C GLY A 109 5.37 -3.79 -8.48
N SER A 110 5.10 -2.89 -7.52
CA SER A 110 6.15 -2.11 -6.85
C SER A 110 7.17 -3.03 -6.16
N TYR A 111 6.70 -4.04 -5.42
CA TYR A 111 7.53 -5.01 -4.71
C TYR A 111 8.42 -5.86 -5.63
N ILE A 112 7.85 -6.41 -6.71
CA ILE A 112 8.59 -7.26 -7.66
C ILE A 112 9.69 -6.45 -8.34
N TYR A 113 9.37 -5.24 -8.81
CA TYR A 113 10.35 -4.40 -9.49
C TYR A 113 11.39 -3.81 -8.53
N TYR A 114 11.06 -3.59 -7.25
CA TYR A 114 12.02 -3.26 -6.20
C TYR A 114 13.08 -4.36 -6.04
N HIS A 115 12.64 -5.62 -5.87
CA HIS A 115 13.53 -6.76 -5.73
C HIS A 115 14.37 -7.03 -6.99
N ARG A 116 13.78 -6.87 -8.17
CA ARG A 116 14.51 -6.94 -9.44
C ARG A 116 15.60 -5.88 -9.53
N ARG A 117 15.33 -4.65 -9.06
CA ARG A 117 16.31 -3.56 -9.04
C ARG A 117 17.46 -3.86 -8.08
N LEU A 118 17.18 -4.39 -6.88
CA LEU A 118 18.21 -4.79 -5.92
C LEU A 118 19.13 -5.86 -6.51
N LYS A 119 18.57 -6.93 -7.08
CA LYS A 119 19.36 -8.01 -7.72
C LYS A 119 20.25 -7.49 -8.85
N SER A 120 19.73 -6.62 -9.72
CA SER A 120 20.54 -6.01 -10.78
C SER A 120 21.65 -5.08 -10.26
N GLY A 121 21.44 -4.41 -9.13
CA GLY A 121 22.47 -3.60 -8.49
C GLY A 121 23.63 -4.44 -7.94
N LEU A 122 23.31 -5.57 -7.32
CA LEU A 122 24.31 -6.51 -6.79
C LEU A 122 25.17 -7.14 -7.89
N LEU A 123 24.56 -7.60 -8.99
CA LEU A 123 25.29 -8.19 -10.12
C LEU A 123 26.28 -7.24 -10.81
N ASN A 124 26.04 -5.94 -10.74
CA ASN A 124 26.95 -4.93 -11.30
C ASN A 124 28.14 -4.60 -10.38
N GLN A 125 28.10 -5.00 -9.10
CA GLN A 125 29.21 -4.79 -8.15
C GLN A 125 30.19 -5.98 -8.11
N THR A 126 29.78 -7.14 -8.63
CA THR A 126 30.56 -8.38 -8.61
C THR A 126 31.25 -8.70 -9.95
N ASN A 127 31.04 -7.87 -10.97
CA ASN A 127 31.70 -7.93 -12.29
C ASN A 127 32.56 -6.68 -12.47
#